data_AF-A0A0V7ZYG6-F1
#
_entry.id   AF-A0A0V7ZYG6-F1
#
_cell.length_a   1.000
_cell.length_b   1.000
_cell.length_c   1.000
_cell.angle_alpha   90.00
_cell.angle_beta   90.00
_cell.angle_gamma   90.00
#
_symmetry.space_group_name_H-M   'P 1'
#
loop_
_entity.id
_entity.type
_entity.pdbx_description
1 polymer ?
#
loop_
_entity_poly.entity_id
_entity_poly.type
_entity_poly.pdbx_seq_one_letter_code
_entity_poly.pdbx_strand_id
1 'polypeptide(L)'
;MIITRRNFSQTSRFSRHALVVEDNAAFWESRFPKLLPDADWVITFATTIEEAKQKFWDDCNFDLIISGYQIGSKSGREFLTFARQIDQNIPIFLLFDPASSKNFDFGDTETYRALALINKSNCLTNPDKVRAKIKAEYEQYMVEMCTPHIQSEYGQLQTVLVHTPSDEIDRIEPNDPWYLIDSRPALHLAQQQHREFIRVIKENSLRPIVLDIALLLYDVIKSLQGDQLRQVVENILFDREFQSLKHRFGNHNLELSPLLKEKVDEICSSDLKQITSQLMCGLNIADLLAKDAGHPMFKQRDSQIVPPVPNLYFMRDPGFALGESLVLSRMYWEVRRREPSIIRTVINYHPFMKNAKSQAIDWNLDSGEQFFIEGGDVMVIAPNNFAIALSERTSRQAVRKVAQELIGRGAERVFQPMIPAKRAFIHLDTVCSVVGPNHMVVHPEAVSAYGDTLCWSDRTFRSGGEPESLQKDFITVLRSQFGKNIIEVTDPCEQFDDAVNVFMIKADTAVAYDRNPKANQALRENGIRVMEFSGSDLVVGRGGARCMTMPIRRN
;
A
#
# COMPACT_ATOMS: atom_id res chain seq x y z
N MET A 1 5.19 39.33 -8.16
CA MET A 1 4.27 39.30 -9.31
C MET A 1 3.41 38.04 -9.17
N ILE A 2 2.10 38.21 -8.99
CA ILE A 2 1.12 37.16 -8.71
C ILE A 2 0.76 36.46 -10.02
N ILE A 3 0.93 35.14 -10.09
CA ILE A 3 0.34 34.29 -11.15
C ILE A 3 -0.25 33.04 -10.48
N THR A 4 -1.57 33.05 -10.38
CA THR A 4 -2.47 31.93 -10.11
C THR A 4 -2.52 30.99 -11.34
N ARG A 5 -2.78 29.70 -11.11
CA ARG A 5 -2.64 28.54 -12.04
C ARG A 5 -1.19 28.08 -12.27
N ARG A 6 -0.65 27.27 -11.34
CA ARG A 6 0.41 26.32 -11.70
C ARG A 6 -0.23 25.03 -12.19
N ASN A 7 -0.15 24.84 -13.50
CA ASN A 7 -0.11 23.50 -14.10
C ASN A 7 0.90 22.66 -13.30
N PHE A 8 0.42 21.58 -12.69
CA PHE A 8 1.25 20.59 -12.03
C PHE A 8 2.00 19.77 -13.10
N SER A 9 3.14 20.30 -13.57
CA SER A 9 4.13 19.50 -14.29
C SER A 9 5.28 19.14 -13.35
N GLN A 10 5.34 17.85 -13.03
CA GLN A 10 6.53 17.06 -12.66
C GLN A 10 7.29 17.38 -11.36
N THR A 11 7.21 16.41 -10.43
CA THR A 11 8.27 15.94 -9.51
C THR A 11 8.62 16.72 -8.24
N SER A 12 7.65 17.39 -7.61
CA SER A 12 7.69 17.65 -6.16
C SER A 12 6.27 17.69 -5.57
N ARG A 13 5.54 16.58 -5.67
CA ARG A 13 4.44 16.25 -4.73
C ARG A 13 5.18 15.59 -3.56
N PHE A 14 4.98 15.87 -2.28
CA PHE A 14 3.71 15.92 -1.56
C PHE A 14 3.82 16.93 -0.41
N SER A 15 3.05 17.99 -0.50
CA SER A 15 2.70 18.88 0.61
C SER A 15 1.36 18.42 1.16
N ARG A 16 1.19 18.40 2.48
CA ARG A 16 -0.11 18.22 3.12
C ARG A 16 -1.03 19.36 2.69
N HIS A 17 -2.20 19.05 2.17
CA HIS A 17 -3.15 20.07 1.73
C HIS A 17 -4.23 20.29 2.79
N ALA A 18 -4.48 21.54 3.15
CA ALA A 18 -5.54 21.92 4.08
C ALA A 18 -6.59 22.77 3.36
N LEU A 19 -7.86 22.37 3.46
CA LEU A 19 -8.99 23.23 3.09
C LEU A 19 -9.52 23.92 4.34
N VAL A 20 -9.41 25.25 4.38
CA VAL A 20 -9.94 26.07 5.46
C VAL A 20 -11.23 26.71 4.99
N VAL A 21 -12.32 26.48 5.72
CA VAL A 21 -13.64 26.98 5.33
C VAL A 21 -14.22 27.85 6.43
N GLU A 22 -14.43 29.14 6.15
CA GLU A 22 -14.98 30.08 7.13
C GLU A 22 -15.62 31.33 6.49
N ASP A 23 -16.71 31.83 7.10
CA ASP A 23 -17.44 33.04 6.70
C ASP A 23 -16.58 34.32 6.65
N ASN A 24 -15.42 34.33 7.30
CA ASN A 24 -14.47 35.44 7.29
C ASN A 24 -13.07 34.96 6.86
N ALA A 25 -12.97 34.44 5.63
CA ALA A 25 -11.72 33.87 5.12
C ALA A 25 -10.57 34.89 5.11
N ALA A 26 -10.82 36.18 4.85
CA ALA A 26 -9.77 37.20 4.82
C ALA A 26 -9.03 37.33 6.17
N PHE A 27 -9.75 37.18 7.28
CA PHE A 27 -9.15 37.15 8.61
C PHE A 27 -8.20 35.95 8.77
N TRP A 28 -8.63 34.76 8.37
CA TRP A 28 -7.81 33.54 8.46
C TRP A 28 -6.71 33.47 7.42
N GLU A 29 -6.92 33.97 6.21
CA GLU A 29 -5.92 34.01 5.15
C GLU A 29 -4.66 34.79 5.59
N SER A 30 -4.82 35.82 6.42
CA SER A 30 -3.69 36.57 7.00
C SER A 30 -2.97 35.87 8.17
N ARG A 31 -3.64 34.90 8.83
CA ARG A 31 -3.19 34.29 10.10
C ARG A 31 -2.83 32.83 9.98
N PHE A 32 -3.51 32.10 9.11
CA PHE A 32 -3.38 30.69 8.90
C PHE A 32 -2.05 30.29 8.24
N PRO A 33 -1.43 31.12 7.37
CA PRO A 33 -0.02 30.97 7.01
C PRO A 33 0.93 31.04 8.21
N LYS A 34 0.52 31.64 9.34
CA LYS A 34 1.29 31.62 10.60
C LYS A 34 0.98 30.40 11.47
N LEU A 35 -0.18 29.75 11.27
CA LEU A 35 -0.60 28.55 11.99
C LEU A 35 -0.01 27.29 11.40
N LEU A 36 0.04 27.18 10.07
CA LEU A 36 0.70 26.08 9.34
C LEU A 36 1.74 26.65 8.37
N PRO A 37 2.83 27.27 8.87
CA PRO A 37 3.81 27.98 8.04
C PRO A 37 4.81 27.08 7.31
N ASP A 38 4.86 25.79 7.64
CA ASP A 38 5.88 24.91 7.05
C ASP A 38 5.65 24.76 5.55
N ALA A 39 6.73 24.73 4.77
CA ALA A 39 6.72 24.48 3.32
C ALA A 39 6.05 23.15 2.94
N ASP A 40 5.81 22.27 3.92
CA ASP A 40 5.10 21.02 3.78
C ASP A 40 3.56 21.19 3.73
N TRP A 41 2.97 22.36 4.02
CA TRP A 41 1.52 22.58 3.92
C TRP A 41 1.14 23.53 2.77
N VAL A 42 0.19 23.13 1.93
CA VAL A 42 -0.51 24.04 1.00
C VAL A 42 -1.91 24.27 1.50
N ILE A 43 -2.28 25.55 1.62
CA ILE A 43 -3.53 25.95 2.25
C ILE A 43 -4.41 26.57 1.19
N THR A 44 -5.65 26.09 1.10
CA THR A 44 -6.70 26.66 0.27
C THR A 44 -7.83 27.15 1.18
N PHE A 45 -8.37 28.32 0.88
CA PHE A 45 -9.48 28.91 1.64
C PHE A 45 -10.77 28.85 0.84
N ALA A 46 -11.91 28.64 1.49
CA ALA A 46 -13.24 28.85 0.91
C ALA A 46 -14.06 29.77 1.84
N THR A 47 -14.70 30.77 1.24
CA THR A 47 -15.51 31.80 1.91
C THR A 47 -16.98 31.40 2.03
N THR A 48 -17.48 30.60 1.09
CA THR A 48 -18.85 30.11 1.06
C THR A 48 -18.90 28.58 1.03
N ILE A 49 -20.06 28.00 1.31
CA ILE A 49 -20.26 26.55 1.26
C ILE A 49 -20.22 26.06 -0.16
N GLU A 50 -20.79 26.81 -1.10
CA GLU A 50 -20.78 26.48 -2.51
C GLU A 50 -19.34 26.44 -3.02
N GLU A 51 -18.52 27.42 -2.65
CA GLU A 51 -17.09 27.43 -2.97
C GLU A 51 -16.36 26.26 -2.31
N ALA A 52 -16.65 25.95 -1.05
CA ALA A 52 -16.03 24.84 -0.34
C ALA A 52 -16.39 23.49 -0.98
N LYS A 53 -17.66 23.27 -1.31
CA LYS A 53 -18.15 22.07 -2.00
C LYS A 53 -17.50 21.94 -3.37
N GLN A 54 -17.45 23.03 -4.13
CA GLN A 54 -16.82 23.06 -5.44
C GLN A 54 -15.32 22.73 -5.35
N LYS A 55 -14.58 23.41 -4.48
CA LYS A 55 -13.14 23.12 -4.29
C LYS A 55 -12.91 21.69 -3.81
N PHE A 56 -13.74 21.20 -2.89
CA PHE A 56 -13.63 19.84 -2.41
C PHE A 56 -13.86 18.82 -3.53
N TRP A 57 -14.83 19.07 -4.42
CA TRP A 57 -15.17 18.21 -5.56
C TRP A 57 -14.20 18.33 -6.75
N ASP A 58 -13.64 19.51 -6.99
CA ASP A 58 -12.76 19.76 -8.13
C ASP A 58 -11.31 19.37 -7.80
N ASP A 59 -10.81 19.78 -6.62
CA ASP A 59 -9.40 19.62 -6.27
C ASP A 59 -9.13 18.35 -5.50
N CYS A 60 -10.08 17.87 -4.69
CA CYS A 60 -10.11 16.53 -4.09
C CYS A 60 -8.85 16.04 -3.35
N ASN A 61 -7.84 16.89 -3.22
CA ASN A 61 -6.48 16.53 -2.83
C ASN A 61 -6.17 17.06 -1.43
N PHE A 62 -7.19 17.33 -0.61
CA PHE A 62 -7.02 17.84 0.74
C PHE A 62 -6.81 16.67 1.72
N ASP A 63 -5.77 16.78 2.54
CA ASP A 63 -5.47 15.82 3.60
C ASP A 63 -6.16 16.16 4.92
N LEU A 64 -6.67 17.39 5.07
CA LEU A 64 -7.56 17.75 6.18
C LEU A 64 -8.46 18.93 5.83
N ILE A 65 -9.52 19.06 6.62
CA ILE A 65 -10.42 20.21 6.63
C ILE A 65 -10.35 20.91 7.98
N ILE A 66 -10.27 22.24 7.95
CA ILE A 66 -10.51 23.08 9.11
C ILE A 66 -11.74 23.93 8.83
N SER A 67 -12.83 23.65 9.55
CA SER A 67 -14.10 24.34 9.36
C SER A 67 -14.34 25.29 10.53
N GLY A 68 -14.55 26.57 10.23
CA GLY A 68 -14.88 27.61 11.20
C GLY A 68 -16.28 28.19 11.08
N TYR A 69 -17.15 27.57 10.26
CA TYR A 69 -18.59 27.81 10.37
C TYR A 69 -19.03 27.60 11.82
N GLN A 70 -19.94 28.46 12.30
CA GLN A 70 -20.50 28.30 13.64
C GLN A 70 -21.00 26.87 13.80
N ILE A 71 -20.44 26.16 14.78
CA ILE A 71 -20.82 24.79 15.16
C ILE A 71 -22.25 24.89 15.68
N GLY A 72 -23.21 24.62 14.79
CA GLY A 72 -24.65 24.84 14.99
C GLY A 72 -25.37 25.55 13.84
N SER A 73 -24.66 26.19 12.91
CA SER A 73 -25.28 26.74 11.70
C SER A 73 -25.72 25.60 10.77
N LYS A 74 -26.94 25.71 10.21
CA LYS A 74 -27.49 24.76 9.22
C LYS A 74 -26.49 24.52 8.08
N SER A 75 -25.93 25.63 7.60
CA SER A 75 -24.89 25.75 6.60
C SER A 75 -23.64 24.91 6.93
N GLY A 76 -23.02 25.07 8.12
CA GLY A 76 -21.83 24.30 8.50
C GLY A 76 -22.10 22.79 8.58
N ARG A 77 -23.26 22.40 9.12
CA ARG A 77 -23.69 21.00 9.21
C ARG A 77 -23.86 20.37 7.82
N GLU A 78 -24.50 21.07 6.89
CA GLU A 78 -24.65 20.61 5.50
C GLU A 78 -23.32 20.34 4.80
N PHE A 79 -22.30 21.19 5.00
CA PHE A 79 -20.97 20.97 4.44
C PHE A 79 -20.28 19.76 5.08
N LEU A 80 -20.32 19.61 6.40
CA LEU A 80 -19.67 18.47 7.07
C LEU A 80 -20.36 17.14 6.74
N THR A 81 -21.69 17.12 6.61
CA THR A 81 -22.43 15.97 6.08
C THR A 81 -21.98 15.64 4.65
N PHE A 82 -21.88 16.65 3.79
CA PHE A 82 -21.40 16.47 2.42
C PHE A 82 -19.97 15.92 2.37
N ALA A 83 -19.05 16.47 3.16
CA ALA A 83 -17.66 16.02 3.24
C ALA A 83 -17.61 14.54 3.67
N ARG A 84 -18.38 14.12 4.68
CA ARG A 84 -18.44 12.73 5.15
C ARG A 84 -19.10 11.75 4.19
N GLN A 85 -20.02 12.21 3.33
CA GLN A 85 -20.60 11.38 2.27
C GLN A 85 -19.59 11.06 1.16
N ILE A 86 -18.60 11.94 0.93
CA ILE A 86 -17.56 11.76 -0.08
C ILE A 86 -16.32 11.09 0.52
N ASP A 87 -15.88 11.56 1.69
CA ASP A 87 -14.68 11.13 2.39
C ASP A 87 -14.97 10.91 3.87
N GLN A 88 -15.10 9.64 4.26
CA GLN A 88 -15.28 9.29 5.67
C GLN A 88 -13.97 9.35 6.47
N ASN A 89 -12.83 9.43 5.79
CA ASN A 89 -11.49 9.40 6.38
C ASN A 89 -10.86 10.79 6.43
N ILE A 90 -11.48 11.83 5.87
CA ILE A 90 -10.84 13.14 5.95
C ILE A 90 -10.76 13.62 7.41
N PRO A 91 -9.58 13.99 7.92
CA PRO A 91 -9.42 14.65 9.21
C PRO A 91 -10.18 15.99 9.22
N ILE A 92 -11.03 16.19 10.23
CA ILE A 92 -11.79 17.43 10.40
C ILE A 92 -11.44 18.06 11.72
N PHE A 93 -11.04 19.33 11.68
CA PHE A 93 -10.88 20.19 12.84
C PHE A 93 -11.95 21.26 12.82
N LEU A 94 -12.58 21.51 13.97
CA LEU A 94 -13.65 22.49 14.09
C LEU A 94 -13.16 23.71 14.86
N LEU A 95 -13.15 24.88 14.21
CA LEU A 95 -12.84 26.15 14.85
C LEU A 95 -14.09 26.67 15.57
N PHE A 96 -13.95 26.98 16.86
CA PHE A 96 -15.06 27.49 17.68
C PHE A 96 -14.69 28.80 18.37
N ASP A 97 -15.67 29.70 18.51
CA ASP A 97 -15.54 30.93 19.29
C ASP A 97 -16.24 30.78 20.66
N PRO A 98 -15.49 30.74 21.78
CA PRO A 98 -16.04 30.65 23.12
C PRO A 98 -17.03 31.78 23.45
N ALA A 99 -16.89 32.99 22.87
CA ALA A 99 -17.78 34.11 23.16
C ALA A 99 -19.20 33.90 22.59
N SER A 100 -19.34 33.02 21.58
CA SER A 100 -20.61 32.64 20.94
C SER A 100 -21.20 31.33 21.48
N SER A 101 -20.58 30.73 22.51
CA SER A 101 -20.80 29.35 23.00
C SER A 101 -22.16 29.02 23.62
N LYS A 102 -23.11 29.96 23.69
CA LYS A 102 -24.43 29.70 24.31
C LYS A 102 -25.27 28.63 23.60
N ASN A 103 -24.89 28.23 22.38
CA ASN A 103 -25.53 27.17 21.59
C ASN A 103 -24.57 26.02 21.22
N PHE A 104 -23.49 25.81 21.97
CA PHE A 104 -22.49 24.79 21.64
C PHE A 104 -23.02 23.38 21.93
N ASP A 105 -23.24 22.59 20.87
CA ASP A 105 -23.63 21.18 20.96
C ASP A 105 -22.39 20.29 20.81
N PHE A 106 -21.96 19.67 21.91
CA PHE A 106 -20.87 18.69 21.90
C PHE A 106 -21.19 17.46 21.01
N GLY A 107 -22.45 17.25 20.61
CA GLY A 107 -22.84 16.18 19.68
C GLY A 107 -22.27 16.33 18.27
N ASP A 108 -21.92 17.54 17.83
CA ASP A 108 -21.39 17.76 16.47
C ASP A 108 -19.99 17.14 16.28
N THR A 109 -19.14 17.05 17.32
CA THR A 109 -17.82 16.40 17.19
C THR A 109 -17.93 14.90 16.95
N GLU A 110 -18.86 14.23 17.62
CA GLU A 110 -19.11 12.80 17.42
C GLU A 110 -19.81 12.56 16.08
N THR A 111 -20.84 13.35 15.78
CA THR A 111 -21.64 13.25 14.55
C THR A 111 -20.77 13.34 13.30
N TYR A 112 -19.81 14.28 13.28
CA TYR A 112 -18.93 14.49 12.13
C TYR A 112 -17.52 13.91 12.30
N ARG A 113 -17.28 13.13 13.37
CA ARG A 113 -15.96 12.53 13.68
C ARG A 113 -14.83 13.56 13.62
N ALA A 114 -15.03 14.73 14.20
CA ALA A 114 -14.00 15.76 14.25
C ALA A 114 -12.87 15.31 15.18
N LEU A 115 -11.62 15.47 14.74
CA LEU A 115 -10.44 15.10 15.55
C LEU A 115 -10.32 16.00 16.78
N ALA A 116 -10.52 17.30 16.61
CA ALA A 116 -10.44 18.23 17.71
C ALA A 116 -11.20 19.53 17.48
N LEU A 117 -11.60 20.13 18.59
CA LEU A 117 -12.05 21.52 18.68
C LEU A 117 -10.83 22.44 18.85
N ILE A 118 -10.79 23.48 18.02
CA ILE A 118 -9.73 24.50 18.01
C ILE A 118 -10.36 25.85 18.38
N ASN A 119 -9.91 26.45 19.47
CA ASN A 119 -10.42 27.74 19.92
C ASN A 119 -9.88 28.86 19.00
N LYS A 120 -10.78 29.64 18.40
CA LYS A 120 -10.44 30.76 17.51
C LYS A 120 -9.58 31.83 18.20
N SER A 121 -9.85 32.17 19.46
CA SER A 121 -9.06 33.17 20.17
C SER A 121 -7.63 32.70 20.46
N ASN A 122 -7.44 31.40 20.71
CA ASN A 122 -6.11 30.80 20.87
C ASN A 122 -5.28 30.85 19.58
N CYS A 123 -5.92 30.84 18.41
CA CYS A 123 -5.22 30.96 17.13
C CYS A 123 -4.56 32.34 16.97
N LEU A 124 -5.10 33.37 17.63
CA LEU A 124 -4.53 34.71 17.66
C LEU A 124 -3.47 34.88 18.74
N THR A 125 -3.72 34.33 19.93
CA THR A 125 -2.88 34.59 21.12
C THR A 125 -1.73 33.61 21.27
N ASN A 126 -1.85 32.38 20.73
CA ASN A 126 -0.81 31.36 20.79
C ASN A 126 -0.87 30.41 19.57
N PRO A 127 -0.47 30.87 18.38
CA PRO A 127 -0.53 30.10 17.14
C PRO A 127 0.31 28.81 17.19
N ASP A 128 1.48 28.82 17.84
CA ASP A 128 2.36 27.65 17.95
C ASP A 128 1.71 26.52 18.76
N LYS A 129 0.99 26.86 19.84
CA LYS A 129 0.25 25.87 20.62
C LYS A 129 -0.88 25.23 19.82
N VAL A 130 -1.59 26.03 19.00
CA VAL A 130 -2.65 25.51 18.12
C VAL A 130 -2.06 24.60 17.06
N ARG A 131 -0.96 25.01 16.42
CA ARG A 131 -0.23 24.21 15.44
C ARG A 131 0.20 22.87 16.03
N ALA A 132 0.83 22.89 17.20
CA ALA A 132 1.27 21.67 17.88
C ALA A 132 0.09 20.74 18.16
N LYS A 133 -1.07 21.28 18.56
CA LYS A 133 -2.30 20.49 18.75
C LYS A 133 -2.79 19.88 17.44
N ILE A 134 -2.97 20.67 16.37
CA ILE A 134 -3.44 20.16 15.06
C ILE A 134 -2.51 19.05 14.58
N LYS A 135 -1.20 19.27 14.67
CA LYS A 135 -0.19 18.29 14.29
C LYS A 135 -0.31 16.99 15.10
N ALA A 136 -0.40 17.07 16.42
CA ALA A 136 -0.49 15.89 17.28
C ALA A 136 -1.76 15.07 17.02
N GLU A 137 -2.92 15.72 16.90
CA GLU A 137 -4.20 15.06 16.62
C GLU A 137 -4.21 14.40 15.23
N TYR A 138 -3.68 15.10 14.23
CA TYR A 138 -3.53 14.55 12.87
C TYR A 138 -2.57 13.35 12.86
N GLU A 139 -1.43 13.44 13.56
CA GLU A 139 -0.47 12.35 13.66
C GLU A 139 -1.10 11.13 14.36
N GLN A 140 -1.88 11.32 15.41
CA GLN A 140 -2.61 10.25 16.08
C GLN A 140 -3.65 9.61 15.16
N TYR A 141 -4.40 10.41 14.41
CA TYR A 141 -5.34 9.91 13.41
C TYR A 141 -4.64 9.07 12.33
N MET A 142 -3.53 9.57 11.76
CA MET A 142 -2.77 8.83 10.75
C MET A 142 -2.19 7.53 11.30
N VAL A 143 -1.76 7.51 12.56
CA VAL A 143 -1.34 6.28 13.24
C VAL A 143 -2.47 5.26 13.29
N GLU A 144 -3.68 5.67 13.68
CA GLU A 144 -4.84 4.78 13.72
C GLU A 144 -5.17 4.23 12.33
N MET A 145 -5.19 5.10 11.31
CA MET A 145 -5.47 4.72 9.94
C MET A 145 -4.41 3.81 9.34
N CYS A 146 -3.16 3.94 9.76
CA CYS A 146 -2.06 3.06 9.38
C CYS A 146 -1.91 1.84 10.31
N THR A 147 -2.81 1.66 11.28
CA THR A 147 -2.82 0.46 12.12
C THR A 147 -3.49 -0.68 11.35
N PRO A 148 -2.79 -1.82 11.14
CA PRO A 148 -3.33 -3.01 10.53
C PRO A 148 -4.70 -3.40 11.10
N HIS A 149 -5.69 -3.49 10.22
CA HIS A 149 -7.02 -4.00 10.54
C HIS A 149 -7.71 -4.49 9.25
N ILE A 150 -7.57 -5.78 8.96
CA ILE A 150 -8.14 -6.44 7.78
C ILE A 150 -8.98 -7.62 8.22
N GLN A 151 -10.30 -7.46 8.15
CA GLN A 151 -11.28 -8.49 8.49
C GLN A 151 -12.01 -9.09 7.27
N SER A 152 -11.81 -8.51 6.09
CA SER A 152 -12.36 -9.00 4.83
C SER A 152 -11.60 -8.44 3.63
N GLU A 153 -11.75 -9.07 2.47
CA GLU A 153 -11.21 -8.58 1.19
C GLU A 153 -12.06 -7.46 0.56
N TYR A 154 -13.35 -7.40 0.90
CA TYR A 154 -14.36 -6.53 0.26
C TYR A 154 -14.86 -5.40 1.15
N GLY A 155 -14.45 -5.37 2.41
CA GLY A 155 -14.73 -4.32 3.37
C GLY A 155 -14.36 -2.94 2.84
N GLN A 156 -15.04 -1.92 3.36
CA GLN A 156 -14.83 -0.54 2.92
C GLN A 156 -13.37 -0.16 3.13
N LEU A 157 -12.65 0.12 2.04
CA LEU A 157 -11.23 0.44 2.09
C LEU A 157 -11.02 1.76 2.83
N GLN A 158 -10.09 1.75 3.78
CA GLN A 158 -9.70 2.92 4.58
C GLN A 158 -8.27 3.35 4.31
N THR A 159 -7.32 2.41 4.30
CA THR A 159 -5.90 2.70 4.03
C THR A 159 -5.28 1.61 3.19
N VAL A 160 -4.49 1.99 2.20
CA VAL A 160 -3.78 1.08 1.30
C VAL A 160 -2.38 1.60 1.00
N LEU A 161 -1.39 0.72 1.06
CA LEU A 161 -0.05 0.97 0.55
C LEU A 161 0.02 0.57 -0.93
N VAL A 162 0.72 1.39 -1.71
CA VAL A 162 1.05 1.18 -3.13
C VAL A 162 2.51 1.57 -3.36
N HIS A 163 3.02 1.31 -4.55
CA HIS A 163 4.30 1.87 -5.02
C HIS A 163 4.14 2.28 -6.47
N THR A 164 4.31 3.57 -6.76
CA THR A 164 4.29 4.06 -8.14
C THR A 164 5.60 3.68 -8.83
N PRO A 165 5.58 3.00 -9.99
CA PRO A 165 6.79 2.67 -10.72
C PRO A 165 7.72 3.88 -10.92
N SER A 166 9.01 3.69 -10.61
CA SER A 166 10.01 4.74 -10.63
C SER A 166 11.26 4.30 -11.43
N ASP A 167 12.38 4.98 -11.25
CA ASP A 167 13.61 4.80 -12.04
C ASP A 167 14.13 3.35 -12.00
N GLU A 168 13.73 2.52 -11.02
CA GLU A 168 14.06 1.09 -10.97
C GLU A 168 13.57 0.29 -12.18
N ILE A 169 12.53 0.75 -12.88
CA ILE A 169 12.04 0.11 -14.10
C ILE A 169 13.04 0.29 -15.24
N ASP A 170 13.72 1.42 -15.34
CA ASP A 170 14.70 1.67 -16.40
C ASP A 170 16.00 0.88 -16.18
N ARG A 171 16.20 0.34 -14.96
CA ARG A 171 17.35 -0.48 -14.56
C ARG A 171 17.23 -1.95 -14.94
N ILE A 172 16.07 -2.41 -15.41
CA ILE A 172 15.89 -3.83 -15.80
C ILE A 172 16.40 -4.07 -17.22
N GLU A 173 17.03 -5.22 -17.41
CA GLU A 173 17.36 -5.71 -18.75
C GLU A 173 16.09 -6.22 -19.44
N PRO A 174 15.75 -5.74 -20.64
CA PRO A 174 14.55 -6.20 -21.35
C PRO A 174 14.61 -7.71 -21.63
N ASN A 175 13.50 -8.40 -21.36
CA ASN A 175 13.31 -9.84 -21.59
C ASN A 175 14.20 -10.78 -20.74
N ASP A 176 14.87 -10.27 -19.70
CA ASP A 176 15.51 -11.14 -18.72
C ASP A 176 14.46 -11.66 -17.72
N PRO A 177 14.13 -12.97 -17.75
CA PRO A 177 13.11 -13.56 -16.88
C PRO A 177 13.50 -13.48 -15.40
N TRP A 178 14.76 -13.20 -15.07
CA TRP A 178 15.23 -13.04 -13.70
C TRP A 178 14.51 -11.91 -12.95
N TYR A 179 14.10 -10.85 -13.65
CA TYR A 179 13.35 -9.73 -13.06
C TYR A 179 11.87 -10.04 -12.83
N LEU A 180 11.37 -11.20 -13.27
CA LEU A 180 9.97 -11.61 -13.16
C LEU A 180 8.98 -10.68 -13.88
N ILE A 181 9.47 -9.93 -14.87
CA ILE A 181 8.68 -9.04 -15.73
C ILE A 181 8.90 -9.47 -17.17
N ASP A 182 7.83 -9.70 -17.93
CA ASP A 182 7.94 -10.30 -19.27
C ASP A 182 8.66 -9.40 -20.27
N SER A 183 8.47 -8.08 -20.17
CA SER A 183 9.21 -7.09 -20.95
C SER A 183 9.22 -5.75 -20.22
N ARG A 184 10.23 -4.91 -20.47
CA ARG A 184 10.40 -3.64 -19.74
C ARG A 184 9.24 -2.66 -20.03
N PRO A 185 8.45 -2.27 -19.02
CA PRO A 185 7.41 -1.27 -19.18
C PRO A 185 7.97 0.07 -19.66
N ALA A 186 7.21 0.80 -20.48
CA ALA A 186 7.52 2.20 -20.73
C ALA A 186 7.21 3.00 -19.46
N LEU A 187 8.25 3.43 -18.72
CA LEU A 187 8.11 4.04 -17.39
C LEU A 187 7.07 5.18 -17.35
N HIS A 188 7.12 6.11 -18.31
CA HIS A 188 6.17 7.23 -18.35
C HIS A 188 4.70 6.78 -18.45
N LEU A 189 4.44 5.69 -19.20
CA LEU A 189 3.12 5.14 -19.42
C LEU A 189 2.66 4.32 -18.21
N ALA A 190 3.54 3.48 -17.65
CA ALA A 190 3.28 2.75 -16.40
C ALA A 190 2.93 3.72 -15.26
N GLN A 191 3.66 4.84 -15.14
CA GLN A 191 3.35 5.89 -14.17
C GLN A 191 2.01 6.59 -14.43
N GLN A 192 1.66 6.84 -15.70
CA GLN A 192 0.36 7.42 -16.07
C GLN A 192 -0.78 6.47 -15.68
N GLN A 193 -0.64 5.19 -16.01
CA GLN A 193 -1.62 4.15 -15.70
C GLN A 193 -1.76 3.94 -14.19
N HIS A 194 -0.65 3.93 -13.45
CA HIS A 194 -0.70 3.79 -11.98
C HIS A 194 -1.34 5.01 -11.31
N ARG A 195 -1.12 6.22 -11.83
CA ARG A 195 -1.83 7.42 -11.36
C ARG A 195 -3.33 7.33 -11.61
N GLU A 196 -3.73 6.81 -12.77
CA GLU A 196 -5.14 6.58 -13.09
C GLU A 196 -5.76 5.53 -12.15
N PHE A 197 -5.04 4.44 -11.89
CA PHE A 197 -5.42 3.42 -10.91
C PHE A 197 -5.68 4.02 -9.52
N ILE A 198 -4.74 4.82 -9.00
CA ILE A 198 -4.91 5.52 -7.71
C ILE A 198 -6.12 6.46 -7.75
N ARG A 199 -6.31 7.19 -8.85
CA ARG A 199 -7.45 8.10 -9.04
C ARG A 199 -8.77 7.34 -8.97
N VAL A 200 -8.89 6.22 -9.69
CA VAL A 200 -10.07 5.35 -9.69
C VAL A 200 -10.39 4.84 -8.27
N ILE A 201 -9.38 4.41 -7.51
CA ILE A 201 -9.57 3.99 -6.10
C ILE A 201 -10.12 5.14 -5.25
N LYS A 202 -9.55 6.34 -5.38
CA LYS A 202 -9.94 7.50 -4.57
C LYS A 202 -11.34 8.03 -4.92
N GLU A 203 -11.70 8.05 -6.20
CA GLU A 203 -12.97 8.63 -6.67
C GLU A 203 -14.18 7.70 -6.44
N ASN A 204 -13.98 6.37 -6.38
CA ASN A 204 -15.08 5.40 -6.34
C ASN A 204 -15.28 4.69 -5.00
N SER A 205 -14.48 5.07 -4.01
CA SER A 205 -14.59 4.64 -2.63
C SER A 205 -14.88 5.86 -1.74
N LEU A 206 -15.10 5.66 -0.44
CA LEU A 206 -15.14 6.77 0.52
C LEU A 206 -13.73 7.30 0.81
N ARG A 207 -12.97 7.60 -0.26
CA ARG A 207 -11.60 8.10 -0.30
C ARG A 207 -10.67 7.47 0.72
N PRO A 208 -10.17 6.26 0.42
CA PRO A 208 -9.14 5.67 1.25
C PRO A 208 -7.86 6.52 1.20
N ILE A 209 -7.12 6.47 2.30
CA ILE A 209 -5.76 6.99 2.39
C ILE A 209 -4.88 6.07 1.56
N VAL A 210 -4.39 6.57 0.44
CA VAL A 210 -3.44 5.87 -0.44
C VAL A 210 -2.04 6.39 -0.12
N LEU A 211 -1.20 5.51 0.42
CA LEU A 211 0.17 5.82 0.81
C LEU A 211 1.13 5.14 -0.17
N ASP A 212 2.08 5.90 -0.71
CA ASP A 212 3.11 5.33 -1.57
C ASP A 212 4.36 5.02 -0.72
N ILE A 213 4.83 3.77 -0.77
CA ILE A 213 5.95 3.30 0.06
C ILE A 213 7.24 4.09 -0.20
N ALA A 214 7.46 4.55 -1.44
CA ALA A 214 8.60 5.37 -1.82
C ALA A 214 8.61 6.71 -1.08
N LEU A 215 7.43 7.30 -0.89
CA LEU A 215 7.29 8.57 -0.19
C LEU A 215 7.43 8.42 1.31
N LEU A 216 6.89 7.34 1.86
CA LEU A 216 7.10 7.02 3.27
C LEU A 216 8.59 6.79 3.56
N LEU A 217 9.31 6.13 2.63
CA LEU A 217 10.75 5.96 2.73
C LEU A 217 11.48 7.30 2.63
N TYR A 218 11.08 8.18 1.72
CA TYR A 218 11.63 9.54 1.61
C TYR A 218 11.47 10.32 2.93
N ASP A 219 10.29 10.27 3.55
CA ASP A 219 10.01 10.93 4.84
C ASP A 219 10.86 10.34 5.97
N VAL A 220 11.08 9.02 5.97
CA VAL A 220 12.01 8.37 6.89
C VAL A 220 13.42 8.92 6.67
N ILE A 221 13.95 8.90 5.45
CA ILE A 221 15.30 9.38 5.12
C ILE A 221 15.48 10.84 5.54
N LYS A 222 14.48 11.71 5.26
CA LYS A 222 14.46 13.13 5.67
C LYS A 222 14.65 13.30 7.20
N SER A 223 14.17 12.35 8.00
CA SER A 223 14.25 12.38 9.46
C SER A 223 15.55 11.81 10.05
N LEU A 224 16.35 11.11 9.25
CA LEU A 224 17.58 10.44 9.69
C LEU A 224 18.82 11.30 9.41
N GLN A 225 19.86 11.11 10.22
CA GLN A 225 21.15 11.79 10.07
C GLN A 225 22.32 10.88 10.44
N GLY A 226 23.51 11.19 9.90
CA GLY A 226 24.77 10.53 10.26
C GLY A 226 24.71 9.01 10.17
N ASP A 227 25.19 8.34 11.23
CA ASP A 227 25.27 6.87 11.30
C ASP A 227 23.92 6.17 11.15
N GLN A 228 22.82 6.82 11.56
CA GLN A 228 21.49 6.25 11.44
C GLN A 228 21.04 6.16 9.97
N LEU A 229 21.28 7.23 9.21
CA LEU A 229 21.01 7.25 7.76
C LEU A 229 21.87 6.19 7.06
N ARG A 230 23.17 6.17 7.37
CA ARG A 230 24.10 5.18 6.83
C ARG A 230 23.62 3.76 7.08
N GLN A 231 23.24 3.44 8.32
CA GLN A 231 22.76 2.10 8.68
C GLN A 231 21.50 1.72 7.91
N VAL A 232 20.56 2.65 7.70
CA VAL A 232 19.36 2.39 6.90
C VAL A 232 19.70 2.14 5.43
N VAL A 233 20.58 2.94 4.84
CA VAL A 233 21.05 2.76 3.46
C VAL A 233 21.71 1.39 3.30
N GLU A 234 22.62 1.03 4.21
CA GLU A 234 23.32 -0.26 4.19
C GLU A 234 22.36 -1.44 4.40
N ASN A 235 21.40 -1.32 5.31
CA ASN A 235 20.40 -2.38 5.57
C ASN A 235 19.47 -2.63 4.37
N ILE A 236 19.11 -1.58 3.63
CA ILE A 236 18.26 -1.73 2.44
C ILE A 236 19.09 -2.29 1.29
N LEU A 237 20.25 -1.70 0.97
CA LEU A 237 21.08 -2.14 -0.16
C LEU A 237 21.65 -3.55 0.05
N PHE A 238 22.05 -3.87 1.28
CA PHE A 238 22.74 -5.11 1.62
C PHE A 238 21.95 -5.87 2.70
N ASP A 239 20.68 -6.16 2.41
CA ASP A 239 19.81 -6.93 3.29
C ASP A 239 20.50 -8.20 3.82
N ARG A 240 20.11 -8.71 4.99
CA ARG A 240 20.79 -9.84 5.64
C ARG A 240 20.93 -11.08 4.76
N GLU A 241 19.98 -11.34 3.86
CA GLU A 241 20.14 -12.44 2.90
C GLU A 241 21.17 -12.12 1.80
N PHE A 242 21.34 -10.85 1.42
CA PHE A 242 22.46 -10.42 0.58
C PHE A 242 23.82 -10.58 1.28
N GLN A 243 23.87 -10.39 2.60
CA GLN A 243 25.08 -10.66 3.38
C GLN A 243 25.42 -12.16 3.46
N SER A 244 24.42 -13.05 3.37
CA SER A 244 24.62 -14.51 3.32
C SER A 244 25.00 -15.03 1.92
N LEU A 245 24.68 -14.26 0.85
CA LEU A 245 25.15 -14.47 -0.52
C LEU A 245 26.67 -14.26 -0.70
N LYS A 246 27.42 -13.95 0.37
CA LYS A 246 28.88 -14.11 0.49
C LYS A 246 29.42 -15.38 -0.17
N HIS A 247 28.64 -16.46 -0.20
CA HIS A 247 29.02 -17.73 -0.82
C HIS A 247 28.84 -17.81 -2.35
N ARG A 248 27.90 -17.08 -2.96
CA ARG A 248 27.70 -17.08 -4.43
C ARG A 248 28.68 -16.17 -5.15
N PHE A 249 29.04 -15.04 -4.53
CA PHE A 249 30.13 -14.16 -4.98
C PHE A 249 31.51 -14.67 -4.57
N GLY A 250 31.62 -15.93 -4.14
CA GLY A 250 32.85 -16.60 -3.70
C GLY A 250 33.98 -16.71 -4.74
N ASN A 251 33.86 -16.04 -5.90
CA ASN A 251 34.95 -15.87 -6.86
C ASN A 251 35.28 -14.39 -7.18
N HIS A 252 34.51 -13.42 -6.70
CA HIS A 252 34.75 -11.98 -6.93
C HIS A 252 34.71 -11.28 -5.57
N ASN A 253 35.84 -11.33 -4.88
CA ASN A 253 36.10 -10.68 -3.59
C ASN A 253 35.16 -9.51 -3.32
N LEU A 254 34.44 -9.56 -2.20
CA LEU A 254 33.84 -8.40 -1.53
C LEU A 254 34.88 -7.29 -1.17
N GLU A 255 36.14 -7.43 -1.63
CA GLU A 255 37.19 -6.41 -1.68
C GLU A 255 37.02 -5.44 -2.87
N LEU A 256 35.79 -5.10 -3.22
CA LEU A 256 35.47 -3.71 -3.58
C LEU A 256 35.08 -2.91 -2.32
N SER A 257 35.47 -3.35 -1.11
CA SER A 257 35.04 -2.76 0.16
C SER A 257 35.32 -1.26 0.29
N PRO A 258 36.42 -0.68 -0.24
CA PRO A 258 36.59 0.77 -0.22
C PRO A 258 35.65 1.47 -1.19
N LEU A 259 35.46 0.92 -2.40
CA LEU A 259 34.59 1.50 -3.44
C LEU A 259 33.11 1.43 -3.06
N LEU A 260 32.66 0.31 -2.49
CA LEU A 260 31.30 0.17 -1.96
C LEU A 260 31.08 1.09 -0.76
N LYS A 261 32.06 1.19 0.14
CA LYS A 261 31.99 2.11 1.28
C LYS A 261 31.91 3.57 0.82
N GLU A 262 32.77 3.95 -0.14
CA GLU A 262 32.75 5.27 -0.78
C GLU A 262 31.41 5.51 -1.49
N LYS A 263 30.85 4.50 -2.16
CA LYS A 263 29.54 4.63 -2.80
C LYS A 263 28.42 4.84 -1.79
N VAL A 264 28.43 4.14 -0.66
CA VAL A 264 27.47 4.37 0.43
C VAL A 264 27.63 5.79 0.99
N ASP A 265 28.87 6.27 1.16
CA ASP A 265 29.16 7.65 1.60
C ASP A 265 28.63 8.69 0.60
N GLU A 266 28.82 8.44 -0.70
CA GLU A 266 28.29 9.25 -1.80
C GLU A 266 26.76 9.29 -1.76
N ILE A 267 26.11 8.13 -1.62
CA ILE A 267 24.66 8.04 -1.50
C ILE A 267 24.19 8.84 -0.28
N CYS A 268 24.76 8.60 0.91
CA CYS A 268 24.35 9.30 2.13
C CYS A 268 24.56 10.82 2.07
N SER A 269 25.45 11.29 1.19
CA SER A 269 25.73 12.71 0.95
C SER A 269 24.92 13.32 -0.20
N SER A 270 24.14 12.51 -0.93
CA SER A 270 23.29 12.93 -2.03
C SER A 270 22.01 13.62 -1.52
N ASP A 271 21.25 14.25 -2.43
CA ASP A 271 19.94 14.79 -2.05
C ASP A 271 18.93 13.66 -1.74
N LEU A 272 17.89 13.99 -0.97
CA LEU A 272 16.92 13.01 -0.47
C LEU A 272 16.22 12.21 -1.58
N LYS A 273 15.96 12.84 -2.74
CA LYS A 273 15.31 12.18 -3.87
C LYS A 273 16.27 11.18 -4.50
N GLN A 274 17.54 11.57 -4.67
CA GLN A 274 18.57 10.68 -5.18
C GLN A 274 18.81 9.49 -4.25
N ILE A 275 18.88 9.70 -2.93
CA ILE A 275 19.00 8.59 -1.96
C ILE A 275 17.84 7.60 -2.16
N THR A 276 16.60 8.11 -2.12
CA THR A 276 15.40 7.28 -2.23
C THR A 276 15.36 6.49 -3.55
N SER A 277 15.67 7.14 -4.68
CA SER A 277 15.72 6.50 -6.00
C SER A 277 16.80 5.41 -6.07
N GLN A 278 18.00 5.68 -5.54
CA GLN A 278 19.11 4.70 -5.52
C GLN A 278 18.77 3.43 -4.72
N LEU A 279 18.06 3.58 -3.60
CA LEU A 279 17.61 2.42 -2.80
C LEU A 279 16.63 1.51 -3.57
N MET A 280 15.89 2.04 -4.54
CA MET A 280 14.99 1.26 -5.41
C MET A 280 15.71 0.73 -6.65
N CYS A 281 16.59 1.54 -7.25
CA CYS A 281 17.36 1.19 -8.45
C CYS A 281 18.42 0.11 -8.18
N GLY A 282 18.91 -0.01 -6.95
CA GLY A 282 20.11 -0.79 -6.69
C GLY A 282 21.37 -0.15 -7.26
N LEU A 283 22.42 -0.96 -7.46
CA LEU A 283 23.75 -0.54 -7.88
C LEU A 283 24.26 -1.47 -8.97
N ASN A 284 24.75 -0.91 -10.08
CA ASN A 284 25.52 -1.65 -11.08
C ASN A 284 27.02 -1.35 -10.98
N ILE A 285 27.83 -2.07 -11.77
CA ILE A 285 29.28 -1.84 -11.83
C ILE A 285 29.63 -0.40 -12.25
N ALA A 286 28.87 0.20 -13.17
CA ALA A 286 29.12 1.58 -13.59
C ALA A 286 28.90 2.59 -12.47
N ASP A 287 27.92 2.36 -11.59
CA ASP A 287 27.64 3.21 -10.43
C ASP A 287 28.81 3.23 -9.43
N LEU A 288 29.56 2.12 -9.31
CA LEU A 288 30.77 2.03 -8.47
C LEU A 288 32.02 2.60 -9.14
N LEU A 289 32.15 2.41 -10.45
CA LEU A 289 33.35 2.75 -11.22
C LEU A 289 33.23 4.09 -11.95
N ALA A 290 32.25 4.92 -11.61
CA ALA A 290 32.01 6.21 -12.28
C ALA A 290 33.26 7.13 -12.31
N LYS A 291 34.14 7.00 -11.32
CA LYS A 291 35.41 7.74 -11.19
C LYS A 291 36.62 7.02 -11.81
N ASP A 292 36.48 5.76 -12.21
CA ASP A 292 37.55 4.94 -12.80
C ASP A 292 37.07 4.23 -14.07
N ALA A 293 36.80 5.02 -15.11
CA ALA A 293 36.38 4.53 -16.42
C ALA A 293 37.43 3.65 -17.14
N GLY A 294 38.67 3.57 -16.62
CA GLY A 294 39.75 2.75 -17.14
C GLY A 294 39.82 1.34 -16.55
N HIS A 295 39.05 1.05 -15.50
CA HIS A 295 39.07 -0.23 -14.81
C HIS A 295 38.59 -1.39 -15.73
N PRO A 296 39.25 -2.56 -15.74
CA PRO A 296 38.89 -3.68 -16.63
C PRO A 296 37.43 -4.15 -16.51
N MET A 297 36.84 -4.10 -15.30
CA MET A 297 35.42 -4.43 -15.07
C MET A 297 34.46 -3.37 -15.63
N PHE A 298 34.91 -2.15 -15.96
CA PHE A 298 34.06 -1.14 -16.60
C PHE A 298 33.63 -1.53 -18.02
N LYS A 299 34.07 -2.69 -18.53
CA LYS A 299 33.51 -3.33 -19.74
C LYS A 299 32.24 -4.14 -19.46
N GLN A 300 31.91 -4.39 -18.19
CA GLN A 300 30.70 -5.08 -17.71
C GLN A 300 29.72 -4.06 -17.07
N ARG A 301 29.56 -2.88 -17.68
CA ARG A 301 28.85 -1.72 -17.07
C ARG A 301 27.46 -2.03 -16.54
N ASP A 302 26.79 -2.99 -17.16
CA ASP A 302 25.38 -3.31 -16.90
C ASP A 302 25.20 -4.43 -15.87
N SER A 303 26.27 -5.11 -15.43
CA SER A 303 26.14 -6.15 -14.42
C SER A 303 25.72 -5.57 -13.07
N GLN A 304 24.58 -6.04 -12.56
CA GLN A 304 24.00 -5.63 -11.29
C GLN A 304 24.83 -6.18 -10.12
N ILE A 305 25.17 -5.32 -9.17
CA ILE A 305 25.79 -5.69 -7.90
C ILE A 305 24.71 -5.81 -6.85
N VAL A 306 23.88 -4.78 -6.75
CA VAL A 306 22.63 -4.83 -6.00
C VAL A 306 21.52 -4.61 -7.02
N PRO A 307 20.61 -5.57 -7.23
CA PRO A 307 19.61 -5.43 -8.29
C PRO A 307 18.57 -4.35 -7.98
N PRO A 308 17.85 -3.81 -8.99
CA PRO A 308 16.64 -3.02 -8.76
C PRO A 308 15.52 -3.86 -8.12
N VAL A 309 14.49 -3.19 -7.58
CA VAL A 309 13.24 -3.83 -7.10
C VAL A 309 12.06 -3.52 -8.02
N PRO A 310 12.07 -3.96 -9.29
CA PRO A 310 11.08 -3.54 -10.27
C PRO A 310 9.69 -4.11 -10.01
N ASN A 311 9.55 -5.16 -9.19
CA ASN A 311 8.27 -5.74 -8.79
C ASN A 311 7.63 -5.03 -7.59
N LEU A 312 8.27 -3.99 -7.02
CA LEU A 312 7.76 -3.33 -5.82
C LEU A 312 6.38 -2.69 -6.03
N TYR A 313 6.01 -2.34 -7.27
CA TYR A 313 4.67 -1.86 -7.58
C TYR A 313 3.59 -2.93 -7.40
N PHE A 314 3.96 -4.22 -7.38
CA PHE A 314 3.13 -5.30 -6.84
C PHE A 314 3.24 -5.38 -5.33
N MET A 315 2.67 -4.37 -4.69
CA MET A 315 2.79 -4.14 -3.26
C MET A 315 2.17 -5.26 -2.40
N ARG A 316 1.34 -6.13 -2.99
CA ARG A 316 0.68 -7.27 -2.32
C ARG A 316 1.63 -8.30 -1.73
N ASP A 317 2.71 -8.59 -2.43
CA ASP A 317 3.50 -9.77 -2.13
C ASP A 317 4.56 -9.58 -1.03
N PRO A 318 5.33 -8.46 -0.98
CA PRO A 318 6.40 -8.29 0.02
C PRO A 318 5.90 -8.09 1.46
N GLY A 319 4.59 -7.88 1.64
CA GLY A 319 3.94 -7.95 2.95
C GLY A 319 2.42 -7.91 2.83
N PHE A 320 1.72 -8.20 3.91
CA PHE A 320 0.25 -8.16 3.92
C PHE A 320 -0.28 -7.93 5.33
N ALA A 321 -1.37 -7.16 5.45
CA ALA A 321 -2.09 -7.03 6.72
C ALA A 321 -3.18 -8.11 6.82
N LEU A 322 -3.31 -8.71 8.00
CA LEU A 322 -4.27 -9.78 8.26
C LEU A 322 -4.75 -9.72 9.72
N GLY A 323 -6.05 -9.60 9.92
CA GLY A 323 -6.58 -9.26 11.25
C GLY A 323 -5.95 -7.95 11.72
N GLU A 324 -5.32 -7.97 12.89
CA GLU A 324 -4.61 -6.83 13.47
C GLU A 324 -3.09 -6.93 13.34
N SER A 325 -2.58 -7.76 12.42
CA SER A 325 -1.15 -7.97 12.23
C SER A 325 -0.71 -7.46 10.86
N LEU A 326 0.49 -6.89 10.78
CA LEU A 326 1.20 -6.70 9.51
C LEU A 326 2.25 -7.79 9.38
N VAL A 327 2.27 -8.50 8.27
CA VAL A 327 3.22 -9.56 8.02
C VAL A 327 4.20 -9.10 6.94
N LEU A 328 5.50 -9.20 7.21
CA LEU A 328 6.53 -9.02 6.19
C LEU A 328 6.89 -10.39 5.61
N SER A 329 6.71 -10.50 4.31
CA SER A 329 6.89 -11.74 3.56
C SER A 329 8.34 -12.17 3.52
N ARG A 330 8.57 -13.48 3.42
CA ARG A 330 9.89 -14.06 3.12
C ARG A 330 9.85 -14.57 1.68
N MET A 331 10.31 -13.72 0.77
CA MET A 331 10.11 -13.89 -0.67
C MET A 331 10.89 -15.09 -1.22
N TYR A 332 10.28 -15.86 -2.14
CA TYR A 332 10.91 -17.03 -2.73
C TYR A 332 12.08 -16.65 -3.65
N TRP A 333 11.82 -15.81 -4.66
CA TRP A 333 12.84 -15.38 -5.63
C TRP A 333 13.77 -14.32 -5.07
N GLU A 334 15.06 -14.52 -5.31
CA GLU A 334 16.16 -13.68 -4.85
C GLU A 334 15.97 -12.19 -5.22
N VAL A 335 15.54 -11.91 -6.46
CA VAL A 335 15.34 -10.54 -6.96
C VAL A 335 14.34 -9.73 -6.12
N ARG A 336 13.39 -10.40 -5.45
CA ARG A 336 12.33 -9.75 -4.66
C ARG A 336 12.67 -9.61 -3.17
N ARG A 337 13.74 -10.24 -2.68
CA ARG A 337 14.01 -10.34 -1.23
C ARG A 337 14.38 -9.01 -0.57
N ARG A 338 14.74 -8.00 -1.35
CA ARG A 338 14.97 -6.64 -0.86
C ARG A 338 13.66 -5.85 -0.63
N GLU A 339 12.57 -6.21 -1.30
CA GLU A 339 11.30 -5.50 -1.21
C GLU A 339 10.76 -5.42 0.23
N PRO A 340 10.70 -6.53 1.02
CA PRO A 340 10.26 -6.45 2.42
C PRO A 340 11.15 -5.57 3.30
N SER A 341 12.44 -5.40 2.98
CA SER A 341 13.38 -4.58 3.75
C SER A 341 13.09 -3.07 3.63
N ILE A 342 12.51 -2.64 2.51
CA ILE A 342 12.00 -1.27 2.35
C ILE A 342 10.81 -1.05 3.28
N ILE A 343 9.87 -1.99 3.30
CA ILE A 343 8.69 -1.93 4.18
C ILE A 343 9.13 -1.96 5.65
N ARG A 344 10.06 -2.85 6.01
CA ARG A 344 10.67 -2.96 7.34
C ARG A 344 11.22 -1.62 7.80
N THR A 345 11.97 -0.94 6.94
CA THR A 345 12.51 0.40 7.26
C THR A 345 11.37 1.38 7.51
N VAL A 346 10.39 1.45 6.61
CA VAL A 346 9.24 2.35 6.78
C VAL A 346 8.50 2.09 8.10
N ILE A 347 8.17 0.85 8.43
CA ILE A 347 7.47 0.56 9.69
C ILE A 347 8.31 0.86 10.93
N ASN A 348 9.63 0.68 10.85
CA ASN A 348 10.50 0.85 12.01
C ASN A 348 10.72 2.31 12.40
N TYR A 349 10.68 3.22 11.41
CA TYR A 349 11.10 4.62 11.58
C TYR A 349 9.98 5.63 11.28
N HIS A 350 9.00 5.32 10.41
CA HIS A 350 7.98 6.29 10.05
C HIS A 350 6.96 6.50 11.18
N PRO A 351 6.71 7.74 11.65
CA PRO A 351 5.85 7.99 12.82
C PRO A 351 4.42 7.42 12.69
N PHE A 352 3.84 7.45 11.49
CA PHE A 352 2.50 6.91 11.24
C PHE A 352 2.45 5.37 11.35
N MET A 353 3.57 4.69 11.14
CA MET A 353 3.61 3.22 11.11
C MET A 353 3.95 2.59 12.46
N LYS A 354 4.03 3.38 13.55
CA LYS A 354 4.45 2.91 14.86
C LYS A 354 3.59 1.75 15.41
N ASN A 355 2.28 1.78 15.15
CA ASN A 355 1.38 0.70 15.56
C ASN A 355 1.57 -0.54 14.67
N ALA A 356 1.68 -0.34 13.36
CA ALA A 356 2.00 -1.41 12.42
C ALA A 356 3.28 -2.15 12.82
N LYS A 357 4.32 -1.43 13.28
CA LYS A 357 5.55 -2.01 13.85
C LYS A 357 5.29 -2.90 15.06
N SER A 358 4.48 -2.44 16.02
CA SER A 358 4.17 -3.22 17.22
C SER A 358 3.37 -4.49 16.92
N GLN A 359 2.67 -4.50 15.80
CA GLN A 359 1.85 -5.60 15.28
C GLN A 359 2.56 -6.36 14.15
N ALA A 360 3.83 -6.03 13.87
CA ALA A 360 4.55 -6.60 12.75
C ALA A 360 5.08 -7.99 13.10
N ILE A 361 4.88 -8.93 12.17
CA ILE A 361 5.53 -10.23 12.17
C ILE A 361 6.51 -10.22 11.00
N ASP A 362 7.80 -10.26 11.33
CA ASP A 362 8.87 -10.22 10.33
C ASP A 362 9.62 -11.55 10.26
N TRP A 363 9.18 -12.40 9.36
CA TRP A 363 9.72 -13.75 9.22
C TRP A 363 11.10 -13.82 8.57
N ASN A 364 11.59 -12.74 7.97
CA ASN A 364 12.98 -12.68 7.51
C ASN A 364 13.98 -12.60 8.68
N LEU A 365 13.51 -12.25 9.88
CA LEU A 365 14.33 -12.25 11.09
C LEU A 365 14.33 -13.61 11.80
N ASP A 366 13.49 -14.57 11.36
CA ASP A 366 13.47 -15.92 11.90
C ASP A 366 14.67 -16.73 11.37
N SER A 367 15.58 -17.09 12.28
CA SER A 367 16.81 -17.82 11.97
C SER A 367 16.65 -19.35 12.00
N GLY A 368 15.45 -19.86 12.32
CA GLY A 368 15.20 -21.29 12.48
C GLY A 368 15.16 -22.05 11.16
N GLU A 369 13.99 -22.06 10.52
CA GLU A 369 13.72 -22.88 9.32
C GLU A 369 13.66 -22.01 8.06
N GLN A 370 14.12 -22.54 6.93
CA GLN A 370 13.90 -21.92 5.62
C GLN A 370 12.48 -22.23 5.15
N PHE A 371 11.69 -21.18 4.96
CA PHE A 371 10.36 -21.22 4.37
C PHE A 371 10.12 -19.94 3.58
N PHE A 372 9.11 -19.95 2.71
CA PHE A 372 8.76 -18.81 1.88
C PHE A 372 7.26 -18.58 1.94
N ILE A 373 6.86 -17.32 1.85
CA ILE A 373 5.47 -16.90 1.78
C ILE A 373 5.39 -15.53 1.12
N GLU A 374 4.43 -15.38 0.21
CA GLU A 374 4.10 -14.13 -0.47
C GLU A 374 2.61 -13.81 -0.24
N GLY A 375 2.28 -12.52 -0.15
CA GLY A 375 0.93 -12.07 0.20
C GLY A 375 -0.15 -12.38 -0.84
N GLY A 376 0.21 -12.65 -2.10
CA GLY A 376 -0.73 -13.09 -3.13
C GLY A 376 -1.42 -14.43 -2.81
N ASP A 377 -0.78 -15.27 -2.00
CA ASP A 377 -1.34 -16.57 -1.58
C ASP A 377 -2.26 -16.49 -0.36
N VAL A 378 -2.38 -15.32 0.26
CA VAL A 378 -3.11 -15.11 1.52
C VAL A 378 -4.38 -14.30 1.26
N MET A 379 -5.51 -14.81 1.78
CA MET A 379 -6.82 -14.19 1.54
C MET A 379 -7.78 -14.41 2.71
N VAL A 380 -8.59 -13.39 3.01
CA VAL A 380 -9.75 -13.55 3.90
C VAL A 380 -10.98 -13.98 3.10
N ILE A 381 -11.39 -15.24 3.20
CA ILE A 381 -12.48 -15.78 2.38
C ILE A 381 -13.86 -15.54 2.99
N ALA A 382 -13.94 -15.51 4.32
CA ALA A 382 -15.14 -15.20 5.10
C ALA A 382 -14.73 -14.69 6.50
N PRO A 383 -15.65 -14.12 7.32
CA PRO A 383 -15.31 -13.72 8.68
C PRO A 383 -14.63 -14.85 9.45
N ASN A 384 -13.47 -14.56 10.05
CA ASN A 384 -12.62 -15.50 10.79
C ASN A 384 -12.15 -16.75 10.01
N ASN A 385 -12.30 -16.79 8.69
CA ASN A 385 -11.93 -17.92 7.85
C ASN A 385 -11.00 -17.45 6.72
N PHE A 386 -9.85 -18.11 6.59
CA PHE A 386 -8.75 -17.66 5.74
C PHE A 386 -8.35 -18.72 4.73
N ALA A 387 -7.80 -18.31 3.59
CA ALA A 387 -7.12 -19.20 2.67
C ALA A 387 -5.63 -18.83 2.61
N ILE A 388 -4.77 -19.84 2.64
CA ILE A 388 -3.33 -19.71 2.40
C ILE A 388 -2.92 -20.83 1.46
N ALA A 389 -2.63 -20.49 0.21
CA ALA A 389 -2.27 -21.49 -0.79
C ALA A 389 -0.88 -22.08 -0.53
N LEU A 390 -0.76 -23.38 -0.80
CA LEU A 390 0.53 -24.01 -1.08
C LEU A 390 0.84 -23.78 -2.57
N SER A 391 1.94 -23.08 -2.86
CA SER A 391 2.32 -22.67 -4.22
C SER A 391 3.84 -22.83 -4.43
N GLU A 392 4.35 -22.39 -5.59
CA GLU A 392 5.80 -22.24 -5.80
C GLU A 392 6.42 -21.23 -4.81
N ARG A 393 5.66 -20.19 -4.45
CA ARG A 393 6.12 -19.04 -3.65
C ARG A 393 5.84 -19.19 -2.16
N THR A 394 4.86 -20.01 -1.79
CA THR A 394 4.44 -20.23 -0.41
C THR A 394 4.59 -21.69 -0.02
N SER A 395 5.48 -21.97 0.94
CA SER A 395 5.81 -23.33 1.36
C SER A 395 4.86 -23.85 2.46
N ARG A 396 4.74 -25.19 2.57
CA ARG A 396 3.89 -25.84 3.59
C ARG A 396 4.26 -25.43 5.02
N GLN A 397 5.55 -25.24 5.30
CA GLN A 397 6.04 -24.76 6.59
C GLN A 397 5.50 -23.37 6.90
N ALA A 398 5.48 -22.49 5.90
CA ALA A 398 4.91 -21.16 6.05
C ALA A 398 3.41 -21.24 6.35
N VAL A 399 2.65 -22.02 5.55
CA VAL A 399 1.21 -22.23 5.78
C VAL A 399 0.93 -22.68 7.21
N ARG A 400 1.68 -23.67 7.72
CA ARG A 400 1.55 -24.16 9.09
C ARG A 400 1.79 -23.04 10.11
N LYS A 401 2.90 -22.29 9.99
CA LYS A 401 3.27 -21.20 10.92
C LYS A 401 2.18 -20.12 10.95
N VAL A 402 1.73 -19.67 9.78
CA VAL A 402 0.70 -18.62 9.69
C VAL A 402 -0.64 -19.13 10.21
N ALA A 403 -1.03 -20.35 9.85
CA ALA A 403 -2.28 -20.93 10.32
C ALA A 403 -2.31 -21.08 11.85
N GLN A 404 -1.18 -21.45 12.46
CA GLN A 404 -1.04 -21.52 13.92
C GLN A 404 -1.22 -20.15 14.57
N GLU A 405 -0.59 -19.11 14.01
CA GLU A 405 -0.71 -17.74 14.50
C GLU A 405 -2.14 -17.23 14.39
N LEU A 406 -2.80 -17.43 13.25
CA LEU A 406 -4.17 -16.99 13.01
C LEU A 406 -5.16 -17.69 13.94
N ILE A 407 -5.05 -19.00 14.08
CA ILE A 407 -5.93 -19.77 14.96
C ILE A 407 -5.70 -19.40 16.43
N GLY A 408 -4.45 -19.19 16.85
CA GLY A 408 -4.12 -18.66 18.17
C GLY A 408 -4.73 -17.28 18.46
N ARG A 409 -5.02 -16.50 17.42
CA ARG A 409 -5.65 -15.17 17.48
C ARG A 409 -7.16 -15.20 17.21
N GLY A 410 -7.78 -16.38 17.16
CA GLY A 410 -9.24 -16.53 17.05
C GLY A 410 -9.77 -16.77 15.63
N ALA A 411 -8.92 -17.07 14.65
CA ALA A 411 -9.38 -17.62 13.39
C ALA A 411 -10.09 -18.97 13.63
N GLU A 412 -11.22 -19.18 12.94
CA GLU A 412 -11.97 -20.42 13.02
C GLU A 412 -11.25 -21.53 12.28
N ARG A 413 -10.90 -21.27 11.00
CA ARG A 413 -10.26 -22.24 10.10
C ARG A 413 -9.36 -21.53 9.10
N VAL A 414 -8.30 -22.24 8.69
CA VAL A 414 -7.44 -21.84 7.58
C VAL A 414 -7.47 -22.94 6.53
N PHE A 415 -7.85 -22.60 5.31
CA PHE A 415 -7.96 -23.49 4.17
C PHE A 415 -6.68 -23.40 3.34
N GLN A 416 -6.10 -24.54 3.01
CA GLN A 416 -4.90 -24.64 2.21
C GLN A 416 -5.24 -25.30 0.87
N PRO A 417 -5.63 -24.50 -0.14
CA PRO A 417 -5.67 -24.99 -1.52
C PRO A 417 -4.25 -25.18 -2.06
N MET A 418 -4.11 -25.96 -3.13
CA MET A 418 -2.85 -26.13 -3.84
C MET A 418 -2.91 -25.41 -5.18
N ILE A 419 -1.91 -24.57 -5.43
CA ILE A 419 -1.69 -23.90 -6.71
C ILE A 419 -0.49 -24.55 -7.39
N PRO A 420 -0.63 -25.03 -8.64
CA PRO A 420 0.46 -25.68 -9.34
C PRO A 420 1.53 -24.69 -9.75
N ALA A 421 2.76 -25.18 -9.89
CA ALA A 421 3.82 -24.44 -10.56
C ALA A 421 3.56 -24.38 -12.08
N LYS A 422 2.74 -23.42 -12.51
CA LYS A 422 2.54 -23.05 -13.92
C LYS A 422 2.86 -21.57 -14.07
N ARG A 423 3.52 -21.18 -15.17
CA ARG A 423 3.91 -19.78 -15.41
C ARG A 423 2.73 -18.79 -15.37
N ALA A 424 1.52 -19.24 -15.72
CA ALA A 424 0.31 -18.41 -15.69
C ALA A 424 -0.33 -18.30 -14.30
N PHE A 425 0.06 -19.13 -13.32
CA PHE A 425 -0.54 -19.20 -11.98
C PHE A 425 0.54 -18.96 -10.93
N ILE A 426 0.76 -17.70 -10.57
CA ILE A 426 1.84 -17.30 -9.66
C ILE A 426 1.40 -17.51 -8.21
N HIS A 427 0.18 -17.03 -7.89
CA HIS A 427 -0.39 -17.03 -6.55
C HIS A 427 -1.89 -17.38 -6.57
N LEU A 428 -2.47 -17.64 -5.40
CA LEU A 428 -3.93 -17.83 -5.23
C LEU A 428 -4.75 -16.69 -5.85
N ASP A 429 -4.34 -15.44 -5.65
CA ASP A 429 -5.08 -14.28 -6.13
C ASP A 429 -5.01 -14.04 -7.64
N THR A 430 -4.08 -14.70 -8.33
CA THR A 430 -4.02 -14.72 -9.80
C THR A 430 -5.03 -15.68 -10.41
N VAL A 431 -5.67 -16.53 -9.60
CA VAL A 431 -6.62 -17.56 -10.07
C VAL A 431 -7.98 -17.49 -9.39
N CYS A 432 -8.09 -16.75 -8.27
CA CYS A 432 -9.30 -16.64 -7.48
C CYS A 432 -9.28 -15.37 -6.63
N SER A 433 -10.35 -14.57 -6.64
CA SER A 433 -10.49 -13.41 -5.75
C SER A 433 -11.88 -13.33 -5.13
N VAL A 434 -11.96 -12.86 -3.88
CA VAL A 434 -13.24 -12.52 -3.25
C VAL A 434 -13.77 -11.21 -3.83
N VAL A 435 -14.98 -11.24 -4.38
CA VAL A 435 -15.65 -10.09 -5.02
C VAL A 435 -16.98 -9.78 -4.34
N GLY A 436 -16.89 -9.52 -3.04
CA GLY A 436 -18.03 -9.18 -2.19
C GLY A 436 -18.35 -10.27 -1.16
N PRO A 437 -19.41 -10.08 -0.35
CA PRO A 437 -19.72 -10.97 0.77
C PRO A 437 -19.98 -12.41 0.34
N ASN A 438 -20.69 -12.57 -0.78
CA ASN A 438 -21.20 -13.87 -1.24
C ASN A 438 -20.63 -14.29 -2.59
N HIS A 439 -19.73 -13.51 -3.22
CA HIS A 439 -19.22 -13.82 -4.55
C HIS A 439 -17.72 -14.02 -4.56
N MET A 440 -17.25 -14.92 -5.41
CA MET A 440 -15.84 -15.07 -5.78
C MET A 440 -15.73 -15.16 -7.29
N VAL A 441 -14.70 -14.54 -7.85
CA VAL A 441 -14.33 -14.70 -9.27
C VAL A 441 -13.18 -15.69 -9.35
N VAL A 442 -13.28 -16.65 -10.26
CA VAL A 442 -12.32 -17.76 -10.35
C VAL A 442 -11.98 -18.08 -11.80
N HIS A 443 -10.74 -18.50 -12.02
CA HIS A 443 -10.36 -19.22 -13.22
C HIS A 443 -10.44 -20.72 -12.95
N PRO A 444 -11.43 -21.44 -13.49
CA PRO A 444 -11.76 -22.79 -13.03
C PRO A 444 -10.61 -23.79 -13.23
N GLU A 445 -9.87 -23.70 -14.34
CA GLU A 445 -8.76 -24.64 -14.63
C GLU A 445 -7.64 -24.62 -13.58
N ALA A 446 -7.45 -23.51 -12.89
CA ALA A 446 -6.39 -23.40 -11.88
C ALA A 446 -6.79 -24.01 -10.54
N VAL A 447 -8.08 -23.90 -10.17
CA VAL A 447 -8.55 -24.26 -8.83
C VAL A 447 -9.12 -25.68 -8.77
N SER A 448 -9.71 -26.18 -9.87
CA SER A 448 -10.21 -27.55 -9.94
C SER A 448 -9.13 -28.59 -10.27
N ALA A 449 -7.98 -28.17 -10.81
CA ALA A 449 -6.99 -29.09 -11.36
C ALA A 449 -6.14 -29.84 -10.30
N TYR A 450 -6.18 -29.48 -9.02
CA TYR A 450 -5.21 -29.99 -8.05
C TYR A 450 -5.77 -30.63 -6.77
N GLY A 451 -7.06 -30.97 -6.79
CA GLY A 451 -7.60 -31.98 -5.88
C GLY A 451 -8.03 -31.43 -4.52
N ASP A 452 -7.58 -32.09 -3.45
CA ASP A 452 -8.12 -31.91 -2.11
C ASP A 452 -7.63 -30.64 -1.39
N THR A 453 -8.55 -29.93 -0.75
CA THR A 453 -8.26 -28.79 0.13
C THR A 453 -7.96 -29.28 1.54
N LEU A 454 -6.83 -28.86 2.10
CA LEU A 454 -6.50 -29.15 3.49
C LEU A 454 -7.05 -28.07 4.42
N CYS A 455 -7.37 -28.43 5.66
CA CYS A 455 -7.92 -27.52 6.66
C CYS A 455 -7.12 -27.56 7.97
N TRP A 456 -6.74 -26.38 8.43
CA TRP A 456 -6.16 -26.14 9.74
C TRP A 456 -7.24 -25.60 10.68
N SER A 457 -7.24 -26.03 11.93
CA SER A 457 -8.15 -25.59 13.00
C SER A 457 -7.48 -25.71 14.37
N ASP A 458 -8.11 -25.22 15.43
CA ASP A 458 -7.64 -25.42 16.81
C ASP A 458 -7.46 -26.93 17.13
N ARG A 459 -8.34 -27.80 16.60
CA ARG A 459 -8.18 -29.27 16.72
C ARG A 459 -6.89 -29.76 16.08
N THR A 460 -6.50 -29.23 14.92
CA THR A 460 -5.26 -29.60 14.22
C THR A 460 -4.06 -29.42 15.14
N PHE A 461 -3.94 -28.26 15.78
CA PHE A 461 -2.77 -27.95 16.61
C PHE A 461 -2.77 -28.68 17.95
N ARG A 462 -3.95 -28.99 18.52
CA ARG A 462 -4.05 -29.81 19.74
C ARG A 462 -3.70 -31.29 19.53
N SER A 463 -3.83 -31.81 18.31
CA SER A 463 -3.70 -33.25 18.00
C SER A 463 -2.36 -33.65 17.39
N GLY A 464 -1.37 -32.76 17.34
CA GLY A 464 -0.04 -33.06 16.77
C GLY A 464 0.24 -32.38 15.42
N GLY A 465 -0.70 -31.58 14.89
CA GLY A 465 -0.41 -30.52 13.93
C GLY A 465 -0.55 -30.86 12.45
N GLU A 466 -1.11 -32.00 12.06
CA GLU A 466 -1.40 -32.25 10.63
C GLU A 466 -2.80 -31.75 10.24
N PRO A 467 -2.94 -31.07 9.08
CA PRO A 467 -4.22 -30.55 8.65
C PRO A 467 -5.16 -31.67 8.21
N GLU A 468 -6.46 -31.41 8.33
CA GLU A 468 -7.51 -32.34 7.91
C GLU A 468 -7.73 -32.26 6.39
N SER A 469 -7.84 -33.41 5.74
CA SER A 469 -8.28 -33.55 4.35
C SER A 469 -9.79 -33.34 4.24
N LEU A 470 -10.26 -32.42 3.38
CA LEU A 470 -11.70 -32.16 3.20
C LEU A 470 -12.35 -33.04 2.14
N GLN A 471 -11.55 -33.80 1.40
CA GLN A 471 -11.90 -34.59 0.21
C GLN A 471 -12.68 -33.78 -0.84
N LYS A 472 -12.37 -32.48 -0.95
CA LYS A 472 -13.09 -31.53 -1.81
C LYS A 472 -12.12 -30.49 -2.37
N ASP A 473 -12.29 -30.14 -3.63
CA ASP A 473 -11.60 -29.00 -4.22
C ASP A 473 -12.06 -27.67 -3.58
N PHE A 474 -11.24 -26.64 -3.77
CA PHE A 474 -11.44 -25.37 -3.09
C PHE A 474 -12.72 -24.66 -3.53
N ILE A 475 -13.10 -24.75 -4.82
CA ILE A 475 -14.38 -24.19 -5.31
C ILE A 475 -15.56 -24.89 -4.64
N THR A 476 -15.51 -26.22 -4.52
CA THR A 476 -16.54 -27.01 -3.85
C THR A 476 -16.62 -26.67 -2.36
N VAL A 477 -15.50 -26.42 -1.68
CA VAL A 477 -15.47 -25.92 -0.30
C VAL A 477 -16.14 -24.55 -0.20
N LEU A 478 -15.80 -23.60 -1.08
CA LEU A 478 -16.38 -22.26 -1.12
C LEU A 478 -17.90 -22.28 -1.34
N ARG A 479 -18.39 -23.11 -2.27
CA ARG A 479 -19.83 -23.29 -2.52
C ARG A 479 -20.53 -23.94 -1.33
N SER A 480 -20.01 -25.07 -0.84
CA SER A 480 -20.74 -25.92 0.13
C SER A 480 -20.65 -25.46 1.58
N GLN A 481 -19.55 -24.83 2.00
CA GLN A 481 -19.37 -24.38 3.40
C GLN A 481 -19.67 -22.89 3.59
N PHE A 482 -19.45 -22.07 2.56
CA PHE A 482 -19.60 -20.61 2.65
C PHE A 482 -20.74 -20.05 1.79
N GLY A 483 -21.42 -20.88 0.99
CA GLY A 483 -22.51 -20.43 0.12
C GLY A 483 -22.06 -19.42 -0.94
N LYS A 484 -20.79 -19.47 -1.38
CA LYS A 484 -20.27 -18.51 -2.36
C LYS A 484 -20.85 -18.79 -3.74
N ASN A 485 -21.35 -17.74 -4.38
CA ASN A 485 -21.61 -17.66 -5.81
C ASN A 485 -20.28 -17.53 -6.54
N ILE A 486 -20.01 -18.45 -7.46
CA ILE A 486 -18.73 -18.52 -8.17
C ILE A 486 -18.92 -17.99 -9.59
N ILE A 487 -18.22 -16.90 -9.90
CA ILE A 487 -18.19 -16.25 -11.20
C ILE A 487 -16.98 -16.80 -11.95
N GLU A 488 -17.21 -17.62 -12.97
CA GLU A 488 -16.14 -18.31 -13.69
C GLU A 488 -15.66 -17.47 -14.89
N VAL A 489 -14.36 -17.19 -14.94
CA VAL A 489 -13.68 -16.54 -16.08
C VAL A 489 -12.87 -17.61 -16.80
N THR A 490 -13.34 -18.00 -17.98
CA THR A 490 -12.78 -19.12 -18.75
C THR A 490 -11.92 -18.68 -19.93
N ASP A 491 -11.91 -17.39 -20.27
CA ASP A 491 -11.12 -16.87 -21.37
C ASP A 491 -9.61 -16.93 -21.03
N PRO A 492 -8.80 -17.73 -21.76
CA PRO A 492 -7.38 -17.88 -21.44
C PRO A 492 -6.55 -16.62 -21.67
N CYS A 493 -6.98 -15.74 -22.59
CA CYS A 493 -6.30 -14.47 -22.86
C CYS A 493 -6.55 -13.49 -21.72
N GLU A 494 -7.81 -13.35 -21.28
CA GLU A 494 -8.13 -12.49 -20.14
C GLU A 494 -7.51 -13.03 -18.84
N GLN A 495 -7.44 -14.36 -18.66
CA GLN A 495 -6.71 -14.96 -17.54
C GLN A 495 -5.22 -14.63 -17.57
N PHE A 496 -4.60 -14.65 -18.76
CA PHE A 496 -3.20 -14.25 -18.92
C PHE A 496 -2.98 -12.77 -18.57
N ASP A 497 -3.99 -11.94 -18.80
CA ASP A 497 -4.04 -10.51 -18.46
C ASP A 497 -4.65 -10.26 -17.04
N ASP A 498 -4.55 -11.24 -16.14
CA ASP A 498 -4.92 -11.14 -14.72
C ASP A 498 -6.39 -10.78 -14.44
N ALA A 499 -7.33 -11.26 -15.28
CA ALA A 499 -8.76 -10.92 -15.19
C ALA A 499 -9.45 -11.26 -13.87
N VAL A 500 -8.94 -12.23 -13.11
CA VAL A 500 -9.49 -12.62 -11.81
C VAL A 500 -8.77 -11.94 -10.64
N ASN A 501 -7.67 -11.21 -10.89
CA ASN A 501 -6.92 -10.44 -9.90
C ASN A 501 -7.50 -9.03 -9.72
N VAL A 502 -8.76 -8.97 -9.28
CA VAL A 502 -9.52 -7.73 -9.12
C VAL A 502 -9.45 -7.20 -7.70
N PHE A 503 -9.46 -5.87 -7.54
CA PHE A 503 -9.32 -5.23 -6.23
C PHE A 503 -10.65 -4.65 -5.75
N MET A 504 -11.20 -5.20 -4.67
CA MET A 504 -12.41 -4.65 -4.06
C MET A 504 -12.09 -3.38 -3.27
N ILE A 505 -12.79 -2.27 -3.54
CA ILE A 505 -12.66 -1.03 -2.76
C ILE A 505 -13.78 -0.86 -1.73
N LYS A 506 -14.89 -1.55 -1.94
CA LYS A 506 -16.03 -1.74 -1.02
C LYS A 506 -16.86 -2.93 -1.49
N ALA A 507 -17.89 -3.32 -0.74
CA ALA A 507 -18.57 -4.61 -0.86
C ALA A 507 -19.05 -4.99 -2.26
N ASP A 508 -19.45 -4.01 -3.08
CA ASP A 508 -20.05 -4.21 -4.40
C ASP A 508 -19.22 -3.58 -5.54
N THR A 509 -18.02 -3.08 -5.26
CA THR A 509 -17.24 -2.31 -6.24
C THR A 509 -15.81 -2.80 -6.33
N ALA A 510 -15.46 -3.30 -7.51
CA ALA A 510 -14.14 -3.78 -7.89
C ALA A 510 -13.42 -2.76 -8.78
N VAL A 511 -12.10 -2.78 -8.73
CA VAL A 511 -11.19 -2.13 -9.68
C VAL A 511 -10.48 -3.23 -10.48
N ALA A 512 -10.49 -3.11 -11.81
CA ALA A 512 -9.94 -4.10 -12.73
C ALA A 512 -9.36 -3.42 -13.99
N TYR A 513 -8.58 -4.14 -14.79
CA TYR A 513 -8.12 -3.64 -16.08
C TYR A 513 -9.28 -3.53 -17.09
N ASP A 514 -9.23 -2.52 -17.96
CA ASP A 514 -10.17 -2.31 -19.07
C ASP A 514 -10.10 -3.39 -20.17
N ARG A 515 -8.94 -4.05 -20.29
CA ARG A 515 -8.65 -5.06 -21.32
C ARG A 515 -9.30 -6.44 -21.10
N ASN A 516 -10.04 -6.63 -20.01
CA ASN A 516 -10.71 -7.89 -19.67
C ASN A 516 -12.24 -7.76 -19.76
N PRO A 517 -12.81 -7.40 -20.94
CA PRO A 517 -14.21 -7.04 -21.06
C PRO A 517 -15.19 -8.17 -20.68
N LYS A 518 -14.85 -9.45 -20.96
CA LYS A 518 -15.75 -10.58 -20.64
C LYS A 518 -15.79 -10.83 -19.14
N ALA A 519 -14.65 -10.84 -18.46
CA ALA A 519 -14.58 -10.95 -17.01
C ALA A 519 -15.27 -9.78 -16.32
N ASN A 520 -15.03 -8.55 -16.79
CA ASN A 520 -15.67 -7.35 -16.23
C ASN A 520 -17.19 -7.39 -16.45
N GLN A 521 -17.66 -7.89 -17.60
CA GLN A 521 -19.09 -8.09 -17.84
C GLN A 521 -19.67 -9.16 -16.91
N ALA A 522 -18.99 -10.30 -16.72
CA ALA A 522 -19.45 -11.35 -15.81
C ALA A 522 -19.59 -10.85 -14.36
N LEU A 523 -18.65 -10.01 -13.89
CA LEU A 523 -18.77 -9.33 -12.59
C LEU A 523 -20.00 -8.42 -12.52
N ARG A 524 -20.25 -7.61 -13.56
CA ARG A 524 -21.42 -6.71 -13.63
C ARG A 524 -22.76 -7.45 -13.62
N GLU A 525 -22.84 -8.56 -14.34
CA GLU A 525 -24.03 -9.42 -14.38
C GLU A 525 -24.34 -10.05 -13.01
N ASN A 526 -23.34 -10.16 -12.14
CA ASN A 526 -23.47 -10.62 -10.76
C ASN A 526 -23.57 -9.45 -9.74
N GLY A 527 -23.90 -8.24 -10.21
CA GLY A 527 -24.16 -7.09 -9.35
C GLY A 527 -22.90 -6.40 -8.81
N ILE A 528 -21.72 -6.74 -9.32
CA ILE A 528 -20.46 -6.08 -8.95
C ILE A 528 -20.20 -4.92 -9.91
N ARG A 529 -20.11 -3.71 -9.37
CA ARG A 529 -19.68 -2.53 -10.13
C ARG A 529 -18.19 -2.66 -10.42
N VAL A 530 -17.81 -2.61 -11.70
CA VAL A 530 -16.40 -2.70 -12.11
C VAL A 530 -15.93 -1.34 -12.61
N MET A 531 -14.98 -0.76 -11.88
CA MET A 531 -14.26 0.45 -12.27
C MET A 531 -13.00 0.05 -13.01
N GLU A 532 -12.88 0.51 -14.24
CA GLU A 532 -11.83 0.09 -15.16
C GLU A 532 -10.73 1.14 -15.26
N PHE A 533 -9.50 0.69 -15.47
CA PHE A 533 -8.36 1.56 -15.82
C PHE A 533 -7.46 0.86 -16.83
N SER A 534 -6.72 1.64 -17.61
CA SER A 534 -5.77 1.10 -18.58
C SER A 534 -4.51 0.60 -17.88
N GLY A 535 -4.07 -0.61 -18.25
CA GLY A 535 -2.89 -1.26 -17.68
C GLY A 535 -1.98 -1.89 -18.71
N SER A 536 -1.88 -1.33 -19.92
CA SER A 536 -1.09 -1.92 -21.02
C SER A 536 0.36 -2.20 -20.64
N ASP A 537 0.97 -1.36 -19.80
CA ASP A 537 2.38 -1.43 -19.40
C ASP A 537 2.54 -1.94 -17.96
N LEU A 538 1.49 -1.88 -17.15
CA LEU A 538 1.47 -2.45 -15.80
C LEU A 538 1.27 -3.98 -15.81
N VAL A 539 0.43 -4.50 -16.71
CA VAL A 539 0.11 -5.94 -16.78
C VAL A 539 1.32 -6.80 -17.19
N VAL A 540 2.35 -6.18 -17.77
CA VAL A 540 3.55 -6.86 -18.28
C VAL A 540 4.35 -7.54 -17.17
N GLY A 541 4.18 -7.08 -15.92
CA GLY A 541 4.70 -7.76 -14.74
C GLY A 541 3.85 -8.94 -14.24
N ARG A 542 2.78 -9.33 -14.96
CA ARG A 542 1.84 -10.42 -14.62
C ARG A 542 1.16 -10.23 -13.26
N GLY A 543 0.52 -9.07 -13.10
CA GLY A 543 -0.32 -8.79 -11.95
C GLY A 543 -1.44 -7.80 -12.25
N GLY A 544 -2.56 -8.01 -11.57
CA GLY A 544 -3.75 -7.17 -11.66
C GLY A 544 -3.81 -6.07 -10.61
N ALA A 545 -5.02 -5.51 -10.46
CA ALA A 545 -5.28 -4.45 -9.49
C ALA A 545 -5.02 -4.88 -8.04
N ARG A 546 -5.29 -6.15 -7.69
CA ARG A 546 -5.07 -6.65 -6.33
C ARG A 546 -3.58 -6.79 -6.02
N CYS A 547 -2.78 -7.28 -6.95
CA CYS A 547 -1.33 -7.39 -6.82
C CYS A 547 -0.67 -6.03 -6.54
N MET A 548 -1.17 -4.95 -7.14
CA MET A 548 -0.61 -3.59 -6.96
C MET A 548 -0.93 -2.92 -5.60
N THR A 549 -1.57 -3.63 -4.68
CA THR A 549 -2.08 -3.03 -3.43
C THR A 549 -1.73 -3.86 -2.21
N MET A 550 -1.47 -3.17 -1.10
CA MET A 550 -1.46 -3.76 0.24
C MET A 550 -2.42 -2.97 1.14
N PRO A 551 -3.69 -3.37 1.25
CA PRO A 551 -4.62 -2.84 2.23
C PRO A 551 -4.03 -2.98 3.62
N ILE A 552 -4.00 -1.89 4.36
CA ILE A 552 -3.62 -1.88 5.78
C ILE A 552 -4.87 -1.88 6.63
N ARG A 553 -5.91 -1.17 6.19
CA ARG A 553 -7.13 -0.98 6.96
C ARG A 553 -8.39 -1.07 6.10
N ARG A 554 -9.34 -1.91 6.54
CA ARG A 554 -10.69 -2.09 5.97
C ARG A 554 -11.70 -2.31 7.09
N ASN A 555 -12.89 -1.75 6.94
CA ASN A 555 -14.04 -2.03 7.82
C ASN A 555 -14.81 -3.26 7.39
#